data_AF-A0A2N6APC2-F1
#
_entry.id   AF-A0A2N6APC2-F1
#
_cell.length_a   1.000
_cell.length_b   1.000
_cell.length_c   1.000
_cell.angle_alpha   90.00
_cell.angle_beta   90.00
_cell.angle_gamma   90.00
#
_symmetry.space_group_name_H-M   'P 1'
#
loop_
_entity.id
_entity.type
_entity.pdbx_description
1 polymer ?
#
loop_
_entity_poly.entity_id
_entity_poly.type
_entity_poly.pdbx_seq_one_letter_code
_entity_poly.pdbx_strand_id
1 'polypeptide(L)'
;MRPGTNCADAPIRIKGRTGWLLDEIGGGFTLLTFTDTPLPASLELGGIACRLLAVGTEVEDIKSRLAERYDGRPGTTYLIRPDQYVAARWRQFDEASIAAALARATGR
;
A
#
# COMPACT_ATOMS: atom_id res chain seq x y z
N MET A 1 8.59 3.03 -7.27
CA MET A 1 7.67 4.02 -7.88
C MET A 1 7.77 5.37 -7.17
N ARG A 2 7.20 6.45 -7.75
CA ARG A 2 7.25 7.82 -7.19
C ARG A 2 5.83 8.33 -6.90
N PRO A 3 5.63 9.25 -5.95
CA PRO A 3 4.35 9.93 -5.78
C PRO A 3 3.86 10.59 -7.08
N GLY A 4 2.55 10.55 -7.33
CA GLY A 4 1.91 11.09 -8.52
C GLY A 4 1.83 10.13 -9.71
N THR A 5 2.41 8.92 -9.63
CA THR A 5 2.28 7.91 -10.69
C THR A 5 1.10 6.97 -10.44
N ASN A 6 0.47 6.47 -11.49
CA ASN A 6 -0.44 5.34 -11.39
C ASN A 6 0.28 4.11 -10.83
N CYS A 7 -0.42 3.25 -10.09
CA CYS A 7 0.13 2.01 -9.59
C CYS A 7 0.54 1.08 -10.75
N ALA A 8 1.67 0.42 -10.58
CA ALA A 8 2.09 -0.63 -11.48
C ALA A 8 1.46 -1.91 -10.96
N ASP A 9 0.84 -2.68 -11.85
CA ASP A 9 0.29 -3.95 -11.43
C ASP A 9 1.41 -4.91 -10.97
N ALA A 10 1.07 -6.03 -10.35
CA ALA A 10 1.99 -7.13 -10.10
C ALA A 10 1.20 -8.40 -9.80
N PRO A 11 1.68 -9.59 -10.24
CA PRO A 11 1.07 -10.83 -9.83
C PRO A 11 1.28 -11.04 -8.33
N ILE A 12 0.21 -11.32 -7.61
CA ILE A 12 0.22 -11.55 -6.16
C ILE A 12 -0.60 -12.78 -5.81
N ARG A 13 -0.42 -13.27 -4.59
CA ARG A 13 -1.30 -14.30 -4.01
C ARG A 13 -1.78 -13.88 -2.62
N ILE A 14 -3.09 -13.95 -2.41
CA ILE A 14 -3.73 -13.66 -1.12
C ILE A 14 -4.58 -14.86 -0.73
N LYS A 15 -4.35 -15.42 0.47
CA LYS A 15 -5.10 -16.58 1.00
C LYS A 15 -5.16 -17.74 -0.01
N GLY A 16 -4.04 -18.04 -0.67
CA GLY A 16 -3.94 -19.11 -1.66
C GLY A 16 -4.52 -18.81 -3.05
N ARG A 17 -5.17 -17.65 -3.26
CA ARG A 17 -5.70 -17.25 -4.57
C ARG A 17 -4.71 -16.33 -5.29
N THR A 18 -4.30 -16.72 -6.49
CA THR A 18 -3.47 -15.90 -7.37
C THR A 18 -4.34 -14.83 -8.03
N GLY A 19 -3.82 -13.62 -8.13
CA GLY A 19 -4.46 -12.49 -8.79
C GLY A 19 -3.46 -11.38 -9.10
N TRP A 20 -3.99 -10.18 -9.31
CA TRP A 20 -3.21 -8.99 -9.63
C TRP A 20 -3.36 -7.94 -8.53
N LEU A 21 -2.32 -7.16 -8.27
CA LEU A 21 -2.33 -6.12 -7.25
C LEU A 21 -3.48 -5.14 -7.49
N LEU A 22 -3.69 -4.72 -8.74
CA LEU A 22 -4.70 -3.71 -9.07
C LEU A 22 -6.14 -4.18 -8.77
N ASP A 23 -6.38 -5.49 -8.69
CA ASP A 23 -7.70 -6.02 -8.29
C ASP A 23 -7.96 -5.89 -6.78
N GLU A 24 -6.89 -5.75 -5.97
CA GLU A 24 -6.95 -5.69 -4.51
C GLU A 24 -6.90 -4.25 -3.97
N ILE A 25 -6.63 -3.27 -4.82
CA ILE A 25 -6.56 -1.84 -4.44
C ILE A 25 -7.56 -0.99 -5.22
N GLY A 26 -7.98 0.12 -4.62
CA GLY A 26 -8.97 1.03 -5.20
C GLY A 26 -10.24 1.12 -4.35
N GLY A 27 -11.14 2.05 -4.70
CA GLY A 27 -12.38 2.33 -3.95
C GLY A 27 -12.17 3.05 -2.60
N GLY A 28 -11.01 2.90 -1.97
CA GLY A 28 -10.60 3.60 -0.75
C GLY A 28 -9.07 3.77 -0.67
N PHE A 29 -8.61 4.48 0.36
CA PHE A 29 -7.17 4.61 0.62
C PHE A 29 -6.58 3.27 1.07
N THR A 30 -5.40 2.94 0.55
CA THR A 30 -4.67 1.72 0.91
C THR A 30 -3.25 2.04 1.33
N LEU A 31 -2.80 1.44 2.43
CA LEU A 31 -1.41 1.43 2.87
C LEU A 31 -0.78 0.09 2.50
N LEU A 32 -0.07 0.07 1.37
CA LEU A 32 0.71 -1.10 0.94
C LEU A 32 2.05 -1.07 1.66
N THR A 33 2.26 -1.99 2.60
CA THR A 33 3.45 -2.03 3.45
C THR A 33 4.20 -3.35 3.31
N PHE A 34 5.49 -3.29 3.02
CA PHE A 34 6.37 -4.45 2.95
C PHE A 34 6.85 -4.81 4.35
N THR A 35 6.39 -5.93 4.90
CA THR A 35 6.68 -6.33 6.29
C THR A 35 6.45 -7.82 6.49
N ASP A 36 7.25 -8.42 7.38
CA ASP A 36 7.07 -9.80 7.85
C ASP A 36 6.23 -9.84 9.14
N THR A 37 5.73 -8.68 9.59
CA THR A 37 4.85 -8.56 10.77
C THR A 37 3.41 -8.39 10.31
N PRO A 38 2.45 -9.18 10.83
CA PRO A 38 1.04 -9.00 10.53
C PRO A 38 0.55 -7.60 10.88
N LEU A 39 -0.28 -7.02 10.02
CA LEU A 39 -0.94 -5.74 10.23
C LEU A 39 -2.44 -5.93 10.46
N PRO A 40 -3.12 -5.02 11.18
CA PRO A 40 -4.58 -5.01 11.22
C PRO A 40 -5.15 -4.79 9.80
N ALA A 41 -6.40 -5.18 9.57
CA ALA A 41 -7.03 -5.02 8.24
C ALA A 41 -7.22 -3.55 7.82
N SER A 42 -7.40 -2.66 8.80
CA SER A 42 -7.59 -1.23 8.58
C SER A 42 -6.98 -0.39 9.72
N LEU A 43 -6.72 0.87 9.41
CA LEU A 43 -6.30 1.91 10.36
C LEU A 43 -7.02 3.19 10.00
N GLU A 44 -7.49 3.91 11.01
CA GLU A 44 -8.08 5.22 10.83
C GLU A 44 -7.05 6.29 11.18
N LEU A 45 -6.77 7.19 10.25
CA LEU A 45 -5.84 8.30 10.44
C LEU A 45 -6.52 9.60 10.02
N GLY A 46 -6.63 10.56 10.94
CA GLY A 46 -7.28 11.84 10.66
C GLY A 46 -8.76 11.72 10.25
N GLY A 47 -9.47 10.72 10.78
CA GLY A 47 -10.87 10.45 10.42
C GLY A 47 -11.06 9.81 9.04
N ILE A 48 -10.00 9.25 8.46
CA ILE A 48 -10.04 8.56 7.16
C ILE A 48 -9.61 7.10 7.38
N ALA A 49 -10.50 6.17 7.07
CA ALA A 49 -10.20 4.75 7.09
C ALA A 49 -9.31 4.36 5.91
N CYS A 50 -8.20 3.68 6.20
CA CYS A 50 -7.29 3.12 5.22
C CYS A 50 -7.25 1.59 5.36
N ARG A 51 -7.34 0.86 4.25
CA ARG A 51 -7.02 -0.57 4.22
C ARG A 51 -5.51 -0.73 4.39
N LEU A 52 -5.04 -1.63 5.24
CA LEU A 52 -3.63 -2.02 5.26
C LEU A 52 -3.48 -3.30 4.48
N LEU A 53 -2.44 -3.35 3.66
CA LEU A 53 -2.11 -4.52 2.87
C LEU A 53 -0.64 -4.86 3.12
N ALA A 54 -0.42 -5.94 3.86
CA ALA A 54 0.91 -6.36 4.29
C ALA A 54 1.55 -7.33 3.28
N VAL A 55 2.54 -6.84 2.53
CA VAL A 55 3.36 -7.65 1.62
C VAL A 55 4.42 -8.39 2.42
N GLY A 56 4.32 -9.72 2.47
CA GLY A 56 5.16 -10.60 3.29
C GLY A 56 4.35 -11.50 4.23
N THR A 57 3.21 -11.00 4.74
CA THR A 57 2.35 -11.79 5.63
C THR A 57 0.96 -12.09 5.06
N GLU A 58 0.31 -11.11 4.45
CA GLU A 58 -1.04 -11.27 3.86
C GLU A 58 -0.95 -11.45 2.34
N VAL A 59 -0.10 -10.63 1.71
CA VAL A 59 0.17 -10.67 0.28
C VAL A 59 1.49 -11.36 0.04
N GLU A 60 1.43 -12.43 -0.72
CA GLU A 60 2.61 -13.08 -1.26
C GLU A 60 2.99 -12.44 -2.60
N ASP A 61 4.21 -11.92 -2.69
CA ASP A 61 4.77 -11.35 -3.91
C ASP A 61 5.29 -12.46 -4.85
N ILE A 62 4.57 -12.70 -5.94
CA ILE A 62 4.92 -13.77 -6.88
C ILE A 62 6.12 -13.36 -7.72
N LYS A 63 7.19 -14.15 -7.63
CA LYS A 63 8.47 -13.91 -8.34
C LYS A 63 9.09 -12.54 -8.02
N SER A 64 8.82 -11.99 -6.84
CA SER A 64 9.37 -10.71 -6.36
C SER A 64 9.08 -9.51 -7.28
N ARG A 65 8.01 -9.57 -8.08
CA ARG A 65 7.70 -8.54 -9.07
C ARG A 65 7.11 -7.29 -8.44
N LEU A 66 6.35 -7.44 -7.36
CA LEU A 66 5.81 -6.30 -6.63
C LEU A 66 6.96 -5.52 -5.98
N ALA A 67 7.87 -6.20 -5.28
CA ALA A 67 9.03 -5.59 -4.66
C ALA A 67 9.94 -4.92 -5.69
N GLU A 68 10.17 -5.54 -6.86
CA GLU A 68 10.95 -4.93 -7.95
C GLU A 68 10.32 -3.63 -8.45
N ARG A 69 9.01 -3.65 -8.77
CA ARG A 69 8.28 -2.48 -9.32
C ARG A 69 8.17 -1.35 -8.29
N TYR A 70 7.98 -1.71 -7.02
CA TYR A 70 7.80 -0.76 -5.93
C TYR A 70 9.10 -0.46 -5.17
N ASP A 71 10.27 -0.97 -5.58
CA ASP A 71 11.51 -0.88 -4.78
C ASP A 71 11.22 -1.16 -3.29
N GLY A 72 10.49 -2.26 -3.07
CA GLY A 72 9.98 -2.71 -1.80
C GLY A 72 11.10 -3.31 -0.96
N ARG A 73 11.22 -2.82 0.27
CA ARG A 73 12.15 -3.30 1.31
C ARG A 73 11.37 -3.38 2.63
N PRO A 74 11.82 -4.15 3.63
CA PRO A 74 11.17 -4.16 4.95
C PRO A 74 10.92 -2.73 5.48
N GLY A 75 9.67 -2.45 5.87
CA GLY A 75 9.17 -1.15 6.30
C GLY A 75 8.74 -0.20 5.18
N THR A 76 9.01 -0.50 3.91
CA THR A 76 8.59 0.38 2.80
C THR A 76 7.07 0.46 2.77
N THR A 77 6.53 1.67 2.85
CA THR A 77 5.09 1.92 2.88
C THR A 77 4.69 2.87 1.77
N TYR A 78 3.60 2.55 1.10
CA TYR A 78 2.97 3.36 0.06
C TYR A 78 1.56 3.74 0.50
N LEU A 79 1.23 5.02 0.38
CA LEU A 79 -0.15 5.49 0.43
C LEU A 79 -0.69 5.51 -1.00
N ILE A 80 -1.71 4.69 -1.24
CA ILE A 80 -2.40 4.53 -2.52
C ILE A 80 -3.79 5.14 -2.40
N ARG A 81 -4.16 5.93 -3.41
CA ARG A 81 -5.46 6.59 -3.53
C ARG A 81 -6.56 5.64 -4.00
N PRO A 82 -7.85 6.01 -3.81
CA PRO A 82 -8.99 5.25 -4.34
C PRO A 82 -8.98 5.02 -5.86
N ASP A 83 -8.31 5.90 -6.61
CA ASP A 83 -8.11 5.83 -8.06
C ASP A 83 -6.78 5.18 -8.48
N GLN A 84 -6.14 4.44 -7.55
CA GLN A 84 -4.92 3.68 -7.76
C GLN A 84 -3.68 4.53 -8.12
N TYR A 85 -3.64 5.79 -7.72
CA TYR A 85 -2.41 6.61 -7.78
C TYR A 85 -1.63 6.55 -6.47
N VAL A 86 -0.30 6.58 -6.57
CA VAL A 86 0.57 6.72 -5.40
C VAL A 86 0.49 8.15 -4.89
N ALA A 87 -0.11 8.36 -3.72
CA ALA A 87 -0.14 9.67 -3.06
C ALA A 87 1.20 10.00 -2.38
N ALA A 88 1.79 9.00 -1.72
CA ALA A 88 3.04 9.17 -0.98
C ALA A 88 3.74 7.82 -0.79
N ARG A 89 5.03 7.87 -0.44
CA ARG A 89 5.87 6.72 -0.18
C ARG A 89 6.90 7.04 0.90
N TRP A 90 7.13 6.08 1.79
CA TRP A 90 8.15 6.14 2.83
C TRP A 90 9.00 4.87 2.85
N ARG A 91 10.18 4.97 3.47
CA ARG A 91 11.06 3.82 3.71
C ARG A 91 10.68 3.02 4.96
N GLN A 92 9.90 3.61 5.85
CA GLN A 92 9.39 3.03 7.09
C GLN A 92 7.94 3.46 7.28
N PHE A 93 7.17 2.66 8.02
CA PHE A 93 5.81 3.01 8.42
C PHE A 93 5.85 4.12 9.47
N ASP A 94 5.20 5.25 9.19
CA ASP A 94 5.16 6.41 10.08
C ASP A 94 3.77 7.05 10.04
N GLU A 95 2.98 6.83 11.10
CA GLU A 95 1.57 7.24 11.14
C GLU A 95 1.38 8.75 10.98
N ALA A 96 2.27 9.55 11.57
CA ALA A 96 2.18 11.01 11.50
C ALA A 96 2.36 11.53 10.07
N SER A 97 3.37 11.02 9.36
CA SER A 97 3.63 11.35 7.96
C SER A 97 2.52 10.83 7.04
N ILE A 98 1.98 9.65 7.33
CA ILE A 98 0.85 9.08 6.59
C ILE A 98 -0.40 9.96 6.77
N ALA A 99 -0.72 10.35 8.00
CA ALA A 99 -1.84 11.24 8.30
C ALA A 99 -1.70 12.60 7.58
N ALA A 100 -0.50 13.18 7.55
CA ALA A 100 -0.23 14.40 6.81
C ALA A 100 -0.41 14.23 5.29
N ALA A 101 0.00 13.08 4.73
CA ALA A 101 -0.21 12.79 3.31
C ALA A 101 -1.69 12.55 2.97
N LEU A 102 -2.46 11.93 3.88
CA LEU A 102 -3.91 11.76 3.74
C LEU A 102 -4.65 13.10 3.74
N ALA A 103 -4.31 14.00 4.67
CA ALA A 103 -4.86 15.36 4.70
C ALA A 103 -4.61 16.08 3.36
N ARG A 104 -3.36 16.06 2.87
CA ARG A 104 -3.01 16.62 1.56
C ARG A 104 -3.77 15.98 0.41
N ALA A 105 -3.90 14.66 0.39
CA ALA A 105 -4.60 13.94 -0.67
C ALA A 105 -6.12 14.20 -0.68
N THR A 106 -6.68 14.66 0.44
CA THR A 106 -8.11 14.98 0.60
C THR A 106 -8.40 16.48 0.64
N GLY A 107 -7.39 17.35 0.47
CA GLY A 107 -7.54 18.80 0.48
C GLY A 107 -7.81 19.41 1.86
N ARG A 108 -7.37 18.75 2.93
CA ARG A 108 -7.46 19.23 4.32
C ARG A 108 -6.15 19.85 4.78
#